data_AF-A0A514X247-F1
#
_entry.id   AF-A0A514X247-F1
#
_cell.length_a   1.000
_cell.length_b   1.000
_cell.length_c   1.000
_cell.angle_alpha   90.00
_cell.angle_beta   90.00
_cell.angle_gamma   90.00
#
_symmetry.space_group_name_H-M   'P 1'
#
loop_
_entity.id
_entity.type
_entity.pdbx_description
1 polymer ?
#
loop_
_entity_poly.entity_id
_entity_poly.type
_entity_poly.pdbx_seq_one_letter_code
_entity_poly.pdbx_strand_id
1 'polypeptide(L)'
;MMKKSLIKNKKGQGLIEYLIIVAIVAVGSIAVIKVVGANIDVQFANVAQALGGTDSKKKNAYEVTEGLYKKRDFSNFFEDSVNSSGKGKQK
;
A
#
# COMPACT_ATOMS: atom_id res chain seq x y z
N MET A 1 -10.02 -15.14 56.97
CA MET A 1 -9.04 -15.01 55.87
C MET A 1 -9.80 -14.77 54.56
N MET A 2 -9.96 -13.51 54.15
CA MET A 2 -10.86 -13.13 53.06
C MET A 2 -10.07 -13.07 51.75
N LYS A 3 -10.27 -14.05 50.85
CA LYS A 3 -9.65 -14.06 49.53
C LYS A 3 -10.26 -12.94 48.69
N LYS A 4 -9.51 -11.86 48.46
CA LYS A 4 -9.87 -10.84 47.46
C LYS A 4 -9.91 -11.50 46.09
N SER A 5 -11.11 -11.65 45.54
CA SER A 5 -11.30 -12.03 44.14
C SER A 5 -10.66 -10.96 43.26
N LEU A 6 -9.63 -11.35 42.51
CA LEU A 6 -9.04 -10.53 41.46
C LEU A 6 -10.09 -10.40 40.36
N ILE A 7 -10.84 -9.29 40.37
CA ILE A 7 -11.83 -8.97 39.34
C ILE A 7 -11.08 -8.92 37.99
N LYS A 8 -11.17 -10.01 37.20
CA LYS A 8 -10.71 -10.03 35.81
C LYS A 8 -11.75 -9.29 34.97
N ASN A 9 -11.55 -7.99 34.82
CA ASN A 9 -12.36 -7.18 33.91
C ASN A 9 -12.06 -7.60 32.46
N LYS A 10 -12.99 -8.33 31.83
CA LYS A 10 -12.90 -8.78 30.44
C LYS A 10 -13.58 -7.84 29.44
N LYS A 11 -14.19 -6.74 29.90
CA LYS A 11 -14.85 -5.78 29.02
C LYS A 11 -13.77 -4.96 28.30
N GLY A 12 -13.65 -5.15 26.98
CA GLY A 12 -12.68 -4.47 26.12
C GLY A 12 -11.47 -5.31 25.69
N GLN A 13 -11.26 -6.50 26.27
CA GLN A 13 -10.13 -7.38 25.92
C GLN A 13 -10.14 -7.77 24.43
N GLY A 14 -11.31 -8.04 23.86
CA GLY A 14 -11.43 -8.35 22.43
C GLY A 14 -11.20 -7.14 21.52
N LEU A 15 -11.73 -5.96 21.87
CA LEU A 15 -11.67 -4.79 20.98
C LEU A 15 -10.23 -4.34 20.70
N ILE A 16 -9.39 -4.26 21.73
CA ILE A 16 -8.00 -3.83 21.56
C ILE A 16 -7.16 -4.87 20.82
N GLU A 17 -7.41 -6.15 21.07
CA GLU A 17 -6.70 -7.26 20.41
C GLU A 17 -7.01 -7.29 18.91
N TYR A 18 -8.29 -7.15 18.54
CA TYR A 18 -8.67 -7.02 17.13
C TYR A 18 -8.06 -5.77 16.49
N LEU A 19 -8.00 -4.65 17.20
CA LEU A 19 -7.42 -3.41 16.68
C LEU A 19 -5.91 -3.57 16.42
N ILE A 20 -5.18 -4.26 17.30
CA ILE A 20 -3.76 -4.57 17.11
C ILE A 20 -3.56 -5.49 15.90
N ILE A 21 -4.35 -6.56 15.77
CA ILE A 21 -4.27 -7.48 14.62
C ILE A 21 -4.56 -6.73 13.32
N VAL A 22 -5.62 -5.92 13.29
CA VAL A 22 -5.98 -5.10 12.13
C VAL A 22 -4.86 -4.13 11.77
N ALA A 23 -4.23 -3.49 12.75
CA ALA A 23 -3.12 -2.56 12.50
C ALA A 23 -1.93 -3.27 11.82
N ILE A 24 -1.56 -4.47 12.27
CA ILE A 24 -0.46 -5.24 11.67
C ILE A 24 -0.81 -5.68 10.25
N VAL A 25 -2.02 -6.21 10.05
CA VAL A 25 -2.48 -6.61 8.70
C VAL A 25 -2.51 -5.41 7.76
N ALA A 26 -3.02 -4.26 8.21
CA ALA A 26 -3.08 -3.05 7.39
C ALA A 26 -1.69 -2.60 6.89
N VAL A 27 -0.69 -2.59 7.78
CA VAL A 27 0.70 -2.24 7.38
C VAL A 27 1.25 -3.25 6.39
N GLY A 28 1.04 -4.55 6.60
CA GLY A 28 1.47 -5.60 5.66
C GLY A 28 0.78 -5.50 4.30
N SER A 29 -0.52 -5.21 4.29
CA SER A 29 -1.31 -5.07 3.06
C SER A 29 -0.83 -3.90 2.19
N ILE A 30 -0.36 -2.79 2.78
CA ILE A 30 0.20 -1.66 2.02
C ILE A 30 1.39 -2.13 1.16
N ALA A 31 2.29 -2.97 1.71
CA ALA A 31 3.45 -3.46 0.96
C ALA A 31 3.05 -4.38 -0.21
N VAL A 32 2.10 -5.29 0.03
CA VAL A 32 1.60 -6.22 -1.01
C VAL A 32 0.91 -5.45 -2.14
N ILE A 33 0.05 -4.48 -1.81
CA ILE A 33 -0.70 -3.68 -2.78
C ILE A 33 0.25 -2.87 -3.69
N LYS A 34 1.38 -2.37 -3.16
CA LYS A 34 2.38 -1.66 -3.99
C LYS A 34 2.96 -2.53 -5.08
N VAL A 35 3.33 -3.78 -4.75
CA VAL A 35 3.91 -4.72 -5.73
C VAL A 35 2.86 -5.18 -6.74
N VAL A 36 1.66 -5.51 -6.26
CA VAL A 36 0.55 -5.93 -7.13
C VAL A 36 0.11 -4.80 -8.07
N GLY A 37 0.03 -3.57 -7.57
CA GLY A 37 -0.31 -2.39 -8.36
C GLY A 37 0.65 -2.17 -9.53
N ALA A 38 1.95 -2.30 -9.30
CA ALA A 38 2.95 -2.19 -10.36
C ALA A 38 2.77 -3.25 -11.47
N ASN A 39 2.30 -4.45 -11.13
CA ASN A 39 1.98 -5.51 -12.09
C ASN A 39 0.67 -5.24 -12.84
N ILE A 40 -0.35 -4.72 -12.14
CA ILE A 40 -1.63 -4.32 -12.75
C ILE A 40 -1.42 -3.22 -13.78
N ASP A 41 -0.60 -2.20 -13.49
CA ASP A 41 -0.28 -1.12 -14.43
C ASP A 41 0.35 -1.65 -15.73
N VAL A 42 1.24 -2.64 -15.63
CA VAL A 42 1.87 -3.26 -16.81
C VAL A 42 0.84 -4.03 -17.63
N GLN A 43 -0.07 -4.75 -16.97
CA GLN A 43 -1.15 -5.44 -17.67
C GLN A 43 -2.10 -4.46 -18.37
N PHE A 44 -2.50 -3.37 -17.72
CA PHE A 44 -3.29 -2.33 -18.38
C PHE A 44 -2.56 -1.70 -19.57
N ALA A 45 -1.26 -1.43 -19.44
CA ALA A 45 -0.46 -0.93 -20.56
C ALA A 45 -0.37 -1.93 -21.72
N ASN A 46 -0.30 -3.23 -21.44
CA ASN A 46 -0.33 -4.28 -22.48
C ASN A 46 -1.70 -4.36 -23.16
N VAL A 47 -2.80 -4.25 -22.41
CA VAL A 47 -4.17 -4.23 -22.97
C VAL A 47 -4.37 -2.98 -23.84
N ALA A 48 -3.93 -1.80 -23.37
CA ALA A 48 -4.03 -0.56 -24.14
C ALA A 48 -3.20 -0.62 -25.43
N GLN A 49 -2.00 -1.21 -25.41
CA GLN A 49 -1.18 -1.42 -26.61
C GLN A 49 -1.84 -2.39 -27.60
N ALA A 50 -2.40 -3.50 -27.11
CA ALA A 50 -3.11 -4.47 -27.93
C ALA A 50 -4.36 -3.85 -28.59
N LEU A 51 -5.10 -3.01 -27.86
CA LEU A 51 -6.24 -2.28 -28.39
C LEU A 51 -5.82 -1.19 -29.40
N GLY A 52 -4.68 -0.54 -29.17
CA GLY A 52 -4.10 0.47 -30.06
C GLY A 52 -3.46 -0.07 -31.33
N GLY A 53 -3.54 -1.38 -31.59
CA GLY A 53 -3.03 -2.02 -32.80
C GLY A 53 -1.51 -1.99 -32.95
N THR A 54 -0.77 -1.72 -31.85
CA THR A 54 0.69 -1.71 -31.88
C THR A 54 1.20 -3.09 -31.45
N ASP A 55 1.67 -3.90 -32.40
CA ASP A 55 2.34 -5.19 -32.14
C ASP A 55 3.69 -4.96 -31.48
N SER A 56 3.68 -4.60 -30.21
CA SER A 56 4.88 -4.48 -29.39
C SER A 56 4.92 -5.62 -28.39
N LYS A 57 6.06 -6.32 -28.38
CA LYS A 57 6.36 -7.49 -27.55
C LYS A 57 5.75 -7.36 -26.15
N LYS A 58 4.97 -8.36 -25.73
CA LYS A 58 4.34 -8.43 -24.40
C LYS A 58 5.35 -8.05 -23.33
N LYS A 59 5.09 -6.98 -22.58
CA LYS A 59 5.93 -6.65 -21.42
C LYS A 59 5.63 -7.67 -20.33
N ASN A 60 6.63 -8.48 -19.97
CA ASN A 60 6.52 -9.45 -18.89
C ASN A 60 6.24 -8.72 -17.56
N ALA A 61 5.49 -9.38 -16.69
CA ALA A 61 5.31 -8.92 -15.32
C ALA A 61 6.70 -8.77 -14.67
N TYR A 62 6.88 -7.74 -13.84
CA TYR A 62 8.16 -7.51 -13.21
C TYR A 62 8.43 -8.59 -12.16
N GLU A 63 9.59 -9.25 -12.23
CA GLU A 63 10.14 -9.94 -11.06
C GLU A 63 10.46 -8.91 -9.98
N VAL A 64 10.26 -9.27 -8.72
CA VAL A 64 10.46 -8.39 -7.56
C VAL A 64 11.94 -7.99 -7.47
N THR A 65 12.31 -6.91 -8.17
CA THR A 65 13.65 -6.32 -8.21
C THR A 65 13.63 -4.95 -7.53
N GLU A 66 14.74 -4.53 -6.92
CA GLU A 66 14.88 -3.27 -6.16
C GLU A 66 14.35 -2.02 -6.87
N GLY A 67 14.35 -1.99 -8.22
CA GLY A 67 13.81 -0.89 -9.02
C GLY A 67 12.29 -0.67 -8.90
N LEU A 68 11.52 -1.66 -8.42
CA LEU A 68 10.07 -1.55 -8.26
C LEU A 68 9.68 -0.59 -7.13
N TYR A 69 10.47 -0.50 -6.07
CA TYR A 69 10.24 0.44 -4.97
C TYR A 69 10.41 1.90 -5.39
N LYS A 70 11.08 2.16 -6.52
CA LYS A 70 11.33 3.51 -7.07
C LYS A 70 10.36 3.91 -8.18
N LYS A 71 9.44 3.03 -8.59
CA LYS A 71 8.48 3.36 -9.64
C LYS A 71 7.42 4.32 -9.09
N ARG A 72 6.92 5.25 -9.93
CA ARG A 72 5.90 6.24 -9.51
C ARG A 72 4.67 5.51 -8.97
N ASP A 73 4.45 5.62 -7.67
CA ASP A 73 3.26 5.11 -6.96
C ASP A 73 2.42 6.28 -6.41
N PHE A 74 1.31 5.99 -5.74
CA PHE A 74 0.44 6.99 -5.12
C PHE A 74 1.15 7.83 -4.05
N SER A 75 2.21 7.34 -3.43
CA SER A 75 3.05 8.10 -2.49
C SER A 75 3.71 9.27 -3.21
N ASN A 76 4.20 9.05 -4.43
CA ASN A 76 4.81 10.11 -5.23
C ASN A 76 3.79 11.17 -5.66
N PHE A 77 2.53 10.81 -5.91
CA PHE A 77 1.47 11.78 -6.18
C PHE A 77 1.15 12.63 -4.95
N PHE A 78 1.06 11.99 -3.78
CA PHE A 78 0.85 12.71 -2.52
C PHE A 78 2.02 13.66 -2.23
N GLU A 79 3.25 13.16 -2.35
CA GLU A 79 4.47 13.94 -2.15
C GLU A 79 4.61 15.09 -3.15
N ASP A 80 4.35 14.86 -4.44
CA ASP A 80 4.32 15.90 -5.47
C ASP A 80 3.24 16.95 -5.13
N SER A 81 2.05 16.56 -4.67
CA SER A 81 0.97 17.49 -4.30
C SER A 81 1.30 18.35 -3.07
N VAL A 82 1.93 17.74 -2.06
CA VAL A 82 2.32 18.38 -0.81
C VAL A 82 3.50 19.33 -1.07
N ASN A 83 4.51 18.90 -1.82
CA ASN A 83 5.66 19.74 -2.17
C ASN A 83 5.32 20.81 -3.22
N SER A 84 4.37 20.57 -4.12
CA SER A 84 3.90 21.59 -5.08
C SER A 84 3.21 22.76 -4.38
N SER A 85 2.62 22.57 -3.20
CA SER A 85 2.07 23.66 -2.38
C SER A 85 3.15 24.52 -1.71
N GLY A 86 4.37 23.98 -1.52
CA GLY A 86 5.52 24.70 -0.93
C GLY A 86 6.36 25.48 -1.95
N LYS A 87 6.38 25.08 -3.23
CA LYS A 87 7.19 25.71 -4.28
C LYS A 87 6.70 27.08 -4.77
N GLY A 88 5.52 27.52 -4.35
CA GLY A 88 4.98 28.86 -4.68
C GLY A 88 5.51 30.01 -3.82
N LYS A 89 6.34 29.75 -2.79
CA LYS A 89 6.81 30.76 -1.83
C LYS A 89 8.33 30.99 -1.81
N GLN A 90 9.01 30.70 -2.92
CA GLN A 90 10.41 31.13 -3.13
C GLN A 90 10.56 31.70 -4.54
N LYS A 91 10.00 32.89 -4.75
CA LYS A 91 10.49 33.89 -5.70
C LYS A 91 10.21 35.26 -5.10
#